data_AF-A0A6N7VC70-F1
#
_entry.id   AF-A0A6N7VC70-F1
#
_cell.length_a   1.000
_cell.length_b   1.000
_cell.length_c   1.000
_cell.angle_alpha   90.00
_cell.angle_beta   90.00
_cell.angle_gamma   90.00
#
_symmetry.space_group_name_H-M   'P 1'
#
loop_
_entity.id
_entity.type
_entity.pdbx_description
1 polymer ?
#
loop_
_entity_poly.entity_id
_entity_poly.type
_entity_poly.pdbx_seq_one_letter_code
_entity_poly.pdbx_strand_id
1 'polypeptide(L)'
;MAVEKMHLVNIMARLDNLDSFLEDLIEIDEFDQVDALRQIQNREFSITSNEANIEKTEDFNNIESFEKLDPNFLKKLEDMKEFLNLKDSTHGKKIDNEKLEYLYNILDEKINEKKKLEERNIKLEEYIRNLRALENEDIDINKVQKLNYFSYRLGEVSKDGRFILKNNYESIPSLIIHLKENDPDIEINKQALGDIYNIDKETKKLRDDTDKILENEKANVNKISIELNEEYDKKTKNDSSKLYDDILSKANVESKNIEEFYKQQKSETEKIYKDKKDSIIKDFFQKIIK
;
A
#
# COMPACT_ATOMS: atom_id res chain seq x y z
N MET A 1 -38.85 5.59 -46.07
CA MET A 1 -38.81 4.28 -45.38
C MET A 1 -40.09 3.56 -45.74
N ALA A 2 -40.01 2.53 -46.57
CA ALA A 2 -41.15 1.64 -46.78
C ALA A 2 -41.23 0.73 -45.56
N VAL A 3 -42.39 0.71 -44.89
CA VAL A 3 -42.65 -0.25 -43.82
C VAL A 3 -43.17 -1.50 -44.51
N GLU A 4 -42.43 -2.60 -44.39
CA GLU A 4 -42.80 -3.89 -44.94
C GLU A 4 -44.02 -4.45 -44.18
N LYS A 5 -45.00 -5.00 -44.91
CA LYS A 5 -46.21 -5.56 -44.30
C LYS A 5 -45.90 -6.97 -43.80
N MET A 6 -45.78 -7.12 -42.49
CA MET A 6 -45.65 -8.44 -41.86
C MET A 6 -47.02 -9.10 -41.69
N HIS A 7 -47.08 -10.42 -41.91
CA HIS A 7 -48.29 -11.22 -41.70
C HIS A 7 -48.03 -12.28 -40.63
N LEU A 8 -48.94 -12.39 -39.65
CA LEU A 8 -48.89 -13.46 -38.66
C LEU A 8 -49.37 -14.76 -39.30
N VAL A 9 -48.52 -15.79 -39.30
CA VAL A 9 -48.83 -17.11 -39.87
C VAL A 9 -48.71 -18.16 -38.77
N ASN A 10 -49.72 -19.03 -38.68
CA ASN A 10 -49.72 -20.17 -37.78
C ASN A 10 -49.25 -21.40 -38.54
N ILE A 11 -48.15 -21.99 -38.08
CA ILE A 11 -47.50 -23.12 -38.73
C ILE A 11 -47.57 -24.34 -37.82
N MET A 12 -47.96 -25.49 -38.37
CA MET A 12 -47.99 -26.77 -37.67
C MET A 12 -47.34 -27.83 -38.55
N ALA A 13 -46.45 -28.63 -37.95
CA ALA A 13 -45.78 -29.73 -38.62
C ALA A 13 -46.03 -31.04 -37.86
N ARG A 14 -45.93 -32.16 -38.57
CA ARG A 14 -45.92 -33.49 -37.93
C ARG A 14 -44.59 -33.67 -37.21
N LEU A 15 -44.62 -34.26 -36.02
CA LEU A 15 -43.42 -34.47 -35.18
C LEU A 15 -42.31 -35.20 -35.96
N ASP A 16 -42.69 -36.21 -36.75
CA ASP A 16 -41.78 -37.02 -37.57
C ASP A 16 -40.94 -36.21 -38.58
N ASN A 17 -41.42 -35.03 -38.99
CA ASN A 17 -40.76 -34.16 -39.97
C ASN A 17 -40.39 -32.79 -39.38
N LEU A 18 -40.48 -32.61 -38.07
CA LEU A 18 -40.30 -31.31 -37.43
C LEU A 18 -38.91 -30.73 -37.67
N ASP A 19 -37.85 -31.54 -37.56
CA ASP A 19 -36.47 -31.08 -37.70
C ASP A 19 -36.17 -30.55 -39.11
N SER A 20 -36.48 -31.33 -40.14
CA SER A 20 -36.32 -30.92 -41.55
C SER A 20 -37.16 -29.69 -41.87
N PHE A 21 -38.38 -29.61 -41.32
CA PHE A 21 -39.25 -28.47 -41.53
C PHE A 21 -38.72 -27.18 -40.88
N LEU A 22 -38.13 -27.29 -39.68
CA LEU A 22 -37.51 -26.15 -39.00
C LEU A 22 -36.23 -25.69 -39.71
N GLU A 23 -35.41 -26.61 -40.24
CA GLU A 23 -34.25 -26.29 -41.07
C GLU A 23 -34.67 -25.47 -42.30
N ASP A 24 -35.67 -25.93 -43.04
CA ASP A 24 -36.21 -25.22 -44.20
C ASP A 24 -36.71 -23.81 -43.83
N LEU A 25 -37.40 -23.66 -42.69
CA LEU A 25 -37.89 -22.36 -42.22
C LEU A 25 -36.76 -21.39 -41.85
N ILE A 26 -35.68 -21.90 -41.24
CA ILE A 26 -34.50 -21.09 -40.90
C ILE A 26 -33.76 -20.67 -42.16
N GLU A 27 -33.66 -21.53 -43.17
CA GLU A 27 -33.01 -21.21 -44.45
C GLU A 27 -33.74 -20.14 -45.26
N ILE A 28 -35.07 -20.04 -45.14
CA ILE A 28 -35.86 -19.03 -45.85
C ILE A 28 -35.60 -17.60 -45.29
N ASP A 29 -35.23 -17.45 -44.02
CA ASP A 29 -34.86 -16.17 -43.35
C ASP A 29 -35.90 -15.02 -43.50
N GLU A 30 -37.16 -15.33 -43.79
CA GLU A 30 -38.26 -14.36 -43.93
C GLU A 30 -39.27 -14.41 -42.76
N PHE A 31 -38.99 -15.19 -41.71
CA PHE A 31 -39.91 -15.44 -40.61
C PHE A 31 -39.37 -14.97 -39.25
N ASP A 32 -40.11 -14.08 -38.60
CA ASP A 32 -39.89 -13.76 -37.18
C ASP A 32 -40.70 -14.68 -36.28
N GLN A 33 -40.00 -15.44 -35.43
CA GLN A 33 -40.61 -16.41 -34.52
C GLN A 33 -41.26 -15.69 -33.33
N VAL A 34 -42.52 -16.02 -33.05
CA VAL A 34 -43.26 -15.53 -31.89
C VAL A 34 -43.72 -16.69 -31.02
N ASP A 35 -43.75 -16.47 -29.71
CA ASP A 35 -44.16 -17.49 -28.73
C ASP A 35 -45.62 -17.90 -28.94
N ALA A 36 -45.83 -19.13 -29.41
CA ALA A 36 -47.15 -19.68 -29.69
C ALA A 36 -48.04 -19.69 -28.43
N LEU A 37 -47.51 -20.02 -27.25
CA LEU A 37 -48.29 -20.04 -26.01
C LEU A 37 -48.86 -18.65 -25.69
N ARG A 38 -48.05 -17.60 -25.89
CA ARG A 38 -48.47 -16.21 -25.71
C ARG A 38 -49.54 -15.79 -26.73
N GLN A 39 -49.42 -16.22 -27.99
CA GLN A 39 -50.43 -15.93 -29.02
C GLN A 39 -51.75 -16.68 -28.83
N ILE A 40 -51.68 -17.88 -28.26
CA ILE A 40 -52.84 -18.67 -27.85
C ILE A 40 -53.57 -18.00 -26.68
N GLN A 41 -52.83 -17.57 -25.66
CA GLN A 41 -53.39 -16.84 -24.51
C GLN A 41 -54.08 -15.53 -24.93
N ASN A 42 -53.52 -14.84 -25.93
CA ASN A 42 -54.07 -13.60 -26.47
C ASN A 42 -55.21 -13.81 -27.49
N ARG A 43 -55.62 -15.05 -27.77
CA ARG A 43 -56.66 -15.43 -28.75
C ARG A 43 -56.38 -15.03 -30.20
N GLU A 44 -55.12 -14.76 -30.55
CA GLU A 44 -54.69 -14.47 -31.93
C GLU A 44 -54.41 -15.75 -32.72
N PHE A 45 -54.21 -16.88 -32.02
CA PHE A 45 -54.12 -18.21 -32.59
C PHE A 45 -55.47 -18.93 -32.46
N SER A 46 -56.15 -19.24 -33.58
CA SER A 46 -57.40 -20.01 -33.57
C SER A 46 -57.38 -21.12 -34.61
N ILE A 47 -57.74 -22.34 -34.19
CA ILE A 47 -57.98 -23.49 -35.06
C ILE A 47 -59.50 -23.70 -35.13
N THR A 48 -60.07 -23.75 -36.32
CA THR A 48 -61.48 -24.13 -36.49
C THR A 48 -61.64 -25.64 -36.33
N SER A 49 -62.38 -26.03 -35.30
CA SER A 49 -62.70 -27.44 -35.01
C SER A 49 -63.71 -27.98 -36.03
N ASN A 50 -63.21 -28.75 -36.99
CA ASN A 50 -64.00 -29.52 -37.97
C ASN A 50 -63.66 -31.01 -37.79
N GLU A 51 -64.47 -31.96 -38.27
CA GLU A 51 -64.21 -33.42 -38.17
C GLU A 51 -62.79 -33.83 -38.59
N ALA A 52 -62.17 -33.11 -39.53
CA ALA A 52 -60.79 -33.35 -40.00
C ALA A 52 -59.68 -32.77 -39.10
N ASN A 53 -60.00 -31.96 -38.09
CA ASN A 53 -59.06 -31.22 -37.26
C ASN A 53 -59.27 -31.43 -35.74
N ILE A 54 -60.20 -32.31 -35.33
CA ILE A 54 -60.48 -32.58 -33.90
C ILE A 54 -59.22 -33.06 -33.17
N GLU A 55 -58.44 -33.97 -33.77
CA GLU A 55 -57.19 -34.47 -33.20
C GLU A 55 -56.17 -33.33 -32.97
N LYS A 56 -56.05 -32.40 -33.92
CA LYS A 56 -55.14 -31.23 -33.81
C LYS A 56 -55.57 -30.25 -32.73
N THR A 57 -56.87 -30.15 -32.44
CA THR A 57 -57.40 -29.31 -31.36
C THR A 57 -57.17 -29.94 -29.99
N GLU A 58 -57.07 -31.27 -29.89
CA GLU A 58 -56.75 -31.98 -28.64
C GLU A 58 -55.30 -31.75 -28.22
N ASP A 59 -54.37 -31.82 -29.18
CA ASP A 59 -52.93 -31.57 -28.99
C ASP A 59 -52.61 -30.14 -28.52
N PHE A 60 -53.56 -29.22 -28.66
CA PHE A 60 -53.42 -27.83 -28.25
C PHE A 60 -53.21 -27.65 -26.74
N ASN A 61 -53.71 -28.59 -25.94
CA ASN A 61 -53.51 -28.58 -24.48
C ASN A 61 -52.09 -28.99 -24.07
N ASN A 62 -51.31 -29.56 -24.99
CA ASN A 62 -49.96 -30.05 -24.75
C ASN A 62 -48.88 -29.10 -25.30
N ILE A 63 -49.24 -27.85 -25.61
CA ILE A 63 -48.29 -26.86 -26.13
C ILE A 63 -47.42 -26.34 -24.98
N GLU A 64 -46.14 -26.64 -25.05
CA GLU A 64 -45.11 -26.13 -24.14
C GLU A 64 -44.23 -25.09 -24.85
N SER A 65 -43.75 -24.10 -24.09
CA SER A 65 -42.74 -23.15 -24.59
C SER A 65 -41.37 -23.83 -24.64
N PHE A 66 -40.53 -23.47 -25.62
CA PHE A 66 -39.16 -23.94 -25.67
C PHE A 66 -38.38 -23.55 -24.41
N GLU A 67 -37.60 -24.50 -23.88
CA GLU A 67 -36.63 -24.20 -22.83
C GLU A 67 -35.59 -23.21 -23.35
N LYS A 68 -35.36 -22.13 -22.60
CA LYS A 68 -34.30 -21.17 -22.93
C LYS A 68 -32.95 -21.86 -22.76
N LEU A 69 -32.07 -21.66 -23.75
CA LEU A 69 -30.67 -22.04 -23.64
C LEU A 69 -30.06 -21.43 -22.37
N ASP A 70 -29.33 -22.24 -21.62
CA ASP A 70 -28.63 -21.81 -20.42
C ASP A 70 -27.60 -20.70 -20.79
N PRO A 71 -27.72 -19.49 -20.23
CA PRO A 71 -26.75 -18.41 -20.48
C PRO A 71 -25.31 -18.82 -20.19
N ASN A 72 -25.09 -19.74 -19.24
CA ASN A 72 -23.76 -20.24 -18.90
C ASN A 72 -23.17 -21.09 -20.03
N PHE A 73 -24.01 -21.89 -20.72
CA PHE A 73 -23.61 -22.67 -21.87
C PHE A 73 -23.16 -21.77 -23.03
N LEU A 74 -23.93 -20.71 -23.33
CA LEU A 74 -23.59 -19.74 -24.37
C LEU A 74 -22.25 -19.05 -24.08
N LYS A 75 -22.04 -18.61 -22.83
CA LYS A 75 -20.77 -17.99 -22.42
C LYS A 75 -19.57 -18.92 -22.59
N LYS A 76 -19.69 -20.19 -22.17
CA LYS A 76 -18.62 -21.19 -22.35
C LYS A 76 -18.30 -21.42 -23.83
N LEU A 77 -19.32 -21.43 -24.68
CA LEU A 77 -19.16 -21.61 -26.11
C LEU A 77 -18.46 -20.42 -26.77
N GLU A 78 -18.83 -19.19 -26.40
CA GLU A 78 -18.15 -17.97 -26.85
C GLU A 78 -16.68 -17.95 -26.42
N ASP A 79 -16.40 -18.23 -25.14
CA ASP A 79 -15.05 -18.29 -24.59
C ASP A 79 -14.16 -19.32 -25.34
N MET A 80 -14.71 -20.49 -25.66
CA MET A 80 -13.99 -21.50 -26.44
C MET A 80 -13.78 -21.08 -27.89
N LYS A 81 -14.79 -20.45 -28.50
CA LYS A 81 -14.72 -19.96 -29.87
C LYS A 81 -13.63 -18.89 -30.00
N GLU A 82 -13.57 -17.96 -29.06
CA GLU A 82 -12.53 -16.93 -28.98
C GLU A 82 -11.15 -17.54 -28.68
N PHE A 83 -11.07 -18.50 -27.78
CA PHE A 83 -9.82 -19.17 -27.45
C PHE A 83 -9.21 -19.89 -28.66
N LEU A 84 -10.03 -20.67 -29.36
CA LEU A 84 -9.65 -21.47 -30.54
C LEU A 84 -9.66 -20.69 -31.85
N ASN A 85 -10.07 -19.42 -31.84
CA ASN A 85 -10.21 -18.56 -33.03
C ASN A 85 -11.12 -19.18 -34.11
N LEU A 86 -12.27 -19.71 -33.68
CA LEU A 86 -13.26 -20.32 -34.55
C LEU A 86 -14.26 -19.27 -35.05
N LYS A 87 -14.72 -19.42 -36.30
CA LYS A 87 -15.80 -18.60 -36.88
C LYS A 87 -17.09 -19.40 -36.90
N ASP A 88 -18.21 -18.69 -36.93
CA ASP A 88 -19.50 -19.35 -37.10
C ASP A 88 -19.57 -20.07 -38.44
N SER A 89 -20.05 -21.30 -38.41
CA SER A 89 -20.38 -22.06 -39.60
C SER A 89 -21.83 -21.79 -39.97
N THR A 90 -22.09 -21.56 -41.25
CA THR A 90 -23.45 -21.42 -41.79
C THR A 90 -24.24 -22.74 -41.77
N HIS A 91 -23.56 -23.88 -41.58
CA HIS A 91 -24.16 -25.22 -41.55
C HIS A 91 -23.79 -25.96 -40.25
N GLY A 92 -23.80 -25.23 -39.13
CA GLY A 92 -23.43 -25.77 -37.82
C GLY A 92 -24.43 -26.80 -37.31
N LYS A 93 -23.94 -27.96 -36.86
CA LYS A 93 -24.77 -28.88 -36.06
C LYS A 93 -24.81 -28.42 -34.61
N LYS A 94 -25.92 -28.68 -33.92
CA LYS A 94 -26.03 -28.47 -32.48
C LYS A 94 -24.88 -29.18 -31.76
N ILE A 95 -24.14 -28.43 -30.96
CA ILE A 95 -23.07 -28.98 -30.13
C ILE A 95 -23.72 -29.69 -28.94
N ASP A 96 -23.22 -30.89 -28.66
CA ASP A 96 -23.60 -31.68 -27.50
C ASP A 96 -23.11 -31.00 -26.21
N ASN A 97 -24.04 -30.76 -25.28
CA ASN A 97 -23.77 -30.02 -24.04
C ASN A 97 -22.70 -30.70 -23.18
N GLU A 98 -22.74 -32.03 -23.06
CA GLU A 98 -21.80 -32.78 -22.22
C GLU A 98 -20.39 -32.73 -22.80
N LYS A 99 -20.28 -32.80 -24.14
CA LYS A 99 -18.99 -32.72 -24.84
C LYS A 99 -18.39 -31.33 -24.74
N LEU A 100 -19.20 -30.27 -24.87
CA LEU A 100 -18.72 -28.91 -24.67
C LEU A 100 -18.22 -28.73 -23.24
N GLU A 101 -18.96 -29.21 -22.24
CA GLU A 101 -18.57 -29.07 -20.85
C GLU A 101 -17.28 -29.82 -20.53
N TYR A 102 -17.11 -31.04 -21.04
CA TYR A 102 -15.88 -31.80 -20.92
C TYR A 102 -14.68 -31.05 -21.54
N LEU A 103 -14.83 -30.56 -22.78
CA LEU A 103 -13.78 -29.80 -23.47
C LEU A 103 -13.46 -28.48 -22.76
N TYR A 104 -14.49 -27.77 -22.30
CA TYR A 104 -14.34 -26.53 -21.55
C TYR A 104 -13.54 -26.78 -20.27
N ASN A 105 -13.87 -27.82 -19.49
CA ASN A 105 -13.15 -28.13 -18.25
C ASN A 105 -11.66 -28.47 -18.47
N ILE A 106 -11.30 -29.06 -19.63
CA ILE A 106 -9.91 -29.32 -19.99
C ILE A 106 -9.17 -28.01 -20.33
N LEU A 107 -9.86 -27.07 -20.97
CA LEU A 107 -9.25 -25.86 -21.51
C LEU A 107 -9.43 -24.63 -20.62
N ASP A 108 -10.28 -24.67 -19.59
CA ASP A 108 -10.65 -23.51 -18.77
C ASP A 108 -9.42 -22.81 -18.17
N GLU A 109 -8.46 -23.58 -17.65
CA GLU A 109 -7.21 -23.02 -17.14
C GLU A 109 -6.45 -22.24 -18.22
N LYS A 110 -6.40 -22.78 -19.45
CA LYS A 110 -5.73 -22.16 -20.59
C LYS A 110 -6.48 -20.96 -21.16
N ILE A 111 -7.81 -21.02 -21.18
CA ILE A 111 -8.68 -19.91 -21.54
C ILE A 111 -8.43 -18.73 -20.57
N ASN A 112 -8.42 -19.02 -19.27
CA ASN A 112 -8.17 -18.01 -18.24
C ASN A 112 -6.73 -17.47 -18.29
N GLU A 113 -5.74 -18.32 -18.59
CA GLU A 113 -4.35 -17.91 -18.80
C GLU A 113 -4.21 -16.97 -20.01
N LYS A 114 -4.83 -17.30 -21.15
CA LYS A 114 -4.86 -16.46 -22.35
C LYS A 114 -5.46 -15.08 -22.04
N LYS A 115 -6.64 -15.03 -21.41
CA LYS A 115 -7.30 -13.76 -21.03
C LYS A 115 -6.40 -12.88 -20.16
N LYS A 116 -5.74 -13.46 -19.15
CA LYS A 116 -4.78 -12.73 -18.30
C LYS A 116 -3.59 -12.20 -19.08
N LEU A 117 -3.06 -12.97 -20.03
CA LEU A 117 -1.95 -12.55 -20.87
C LEU A 117 -2.36 -11.44 -21.84
N GLU A 118 -3.56 -11.49 -22.40
CA GLU A 118 -4.11 -10.43 -23.26
C GLU A 118 -4.32 -9.13 -22.49
N GLU A 119 -4.94 -9.18 -21.32
CA GLU A 119 -5.06 -8.01 -20.44
C GLU A 119 -3.68 -7.42 -20.07
N ARG A 120 -2.70 -8.28 -19.79
CA ARG A 120 -1.33 -7.85 -19.52
C ARG A 120 -0.70 -7.22 -20.76
N ASN A 121 -0.95 -7.77 -21.94
CA ASN A 121 -0.41 -7.25 -23.19
C ASN A 121 -0.98 -5.85 -23.49
N ILE A 122 -2.29 -5.65 -23.31
CA ILE A 122 -2.94 -4.34 -23.45
C ILE A 122 -2.26 -3.30 -22.53
N LYS A 123 -2.04 -3.64 -21.25
CA LYS A 123 -1.34 -2.77 -20.29
C LYS A 123 0.10 -2.47 -20.68
N LEU A 124 0.81 -3.44 -21.25
CA LEU A 124 2.18 -3.25 -21.74
C LEU A 124 2.22 -2.36 -22.98
N GLU A 125 1.27 -2.52 -23.90
CA GLU A 125 1.14 -1.65 -25.07
C GLU A 125 0.82 -0.21 -24.66
N GLU A 126 -0.08 -0.01 -23.70
CA GLU A 126 -0.34 1.31 -23.09
C GLU A 126 0.94 1.90 -22.50
N TYR A 127 1.69 1.11 -21.74
CA TYR A 127 2.95 1.54 -21.15
C TYR A 127 3.98 1.94 -22.22
N ILE A 128 4.13 1.16 -23.29
CA ILE A 128 5.03 1.46 -24.42
C ILE A 128 4.59 2.76 -25.11
N ARG A 129 3.29 2.96 -25.33
CA ARG A 129 2.77 4.23 -25.90
C ARG A 129 3.12 5.43 -25.03
N ASN A 130 2.96 5.29 -23.71
CA ASN A 130 3.32 6.35 -22.77
C ASN A 130 4.83 6.64 -22.78
N LEU A 131 5.68 5.61 -22.86
CA LEU A 131 7.14 5.81 -22.97
C LEU A 131 7.53 6.52 -24.26
N ARG A 132 6.91 6.17 -25.39
CA ARG A 132 7.15 6.87 -26.67
C ARG A 132 6.76 8.34 -26.61
N ALA A 133 5.67 8.67 -25.91
CA ALA A 133 5.29 10.07 -25.71
C ALA A 133 6.35 10.86 -24.92
N LEU A 134 7.02 10.23 -23.94
CA LEU A 134 8.14 10.84 -23.23
C LEU A 134 9.36 11.03 -24.12
N GLU A 135 9.70 10.02 -24.91
CA GLU A 135 10.85 10.03 -25.81
C GLU A 135 10.70 11.11 -26.90
N ASN A 136 9.50 11.24 -27.48
CA ASN A 136 9.18 12.28 -28.47
C ASN A 136 9.40 13.70 -27.94
N GLU A 137 9.31 13.89 -26.62
CA GLU A 137 9.45 15.18 -25.96
C GLU A 137 10.83 15.34 -25.28
N ASP A 138 11.81 14.49 -25.59
CA ASP A 138 13.16 14.46 -25.01
C ASP A 138 13.18 14.34 -23.48
N ILE A 139 12.17 13.69 -22.89
CA ILE A 139 12.07 13.49 -21.43
C ILE A 139 12.71 12.17 -21.03
N ASP A 140 13.81 12.25 -20.28
CA ASP A 140 14.50 11.08 -19.73
C ASP A 140 13.74 10.47 -18.54
N ILE A 141 13.01 9.39 -18.80
CA ILE A 141 12.29 8.62 -17.79
C ILE A 141 13.19 8.12 -16.65
N ASN A 142 14.48 7.86 -16.92
CA ASN A 142 15.39 7.38 -15.88
C ASN A 142 15.64 8.46 -14.82
N LYS A 143 15.55 9.75 -15.17
CA LYS A 143 15.64 10.85 -14.20
C LYS A 143 14.41 10.90 -13.32
N VAL A 144 13.22 10.78 -13.92
CA VAL A 144 11.95 10.72 -13.18
C VAL A 144 11.93 9.53 -12.21
N GLN A 145 12.42 8.38 -12.65
CA GLN A 145 12.49 7.14 -11.84
C GLN A 145 13.45 7.22 -10.66
N LYS A 146 14.45 8.09 -10.72
CA LYS A 146 15.53 8.21 -9.72
C LYS A 146 15.34 9.40 -8.78
N LEU A 147 14.16 10.02 -8.77
CA LEU A 147 13.83 11.06 -7.79
C LEU A 147 13.77 10.46 -6.39
N ASN A 148 14.30 11.19 -5.41
CA ASN A 148 14.45 10.71 -4.03
C ASN A 148 13.23 11.07 -3.16
N TYR A 149 12.57 12.18 -3.47
CA TYR A 149 11.49 12.78 -2.66
C TYR A 149 10.15 12.88 -3.41
N PHE A 150 10.10 12.47 -4.67
CA PHE A 150 8.90 12.48 -5.48
C PHE A 150 8.52 11.07 -5.93
N SER A 151 7.22 10.79 -5.88
CA SER A 151 6.63 9.62 -6.54
C SER A 151 6.05 10.04 -7.89
N TYR A 152 6.07 9.14 -8.87
CA TYR A 152 5.56 9.42 -10.20
C TYR A 152 4.56 8.34 -10.63
N ARG A 153 3.61 8.75 -11.47
CA ARG A 153 2.68 7.85 -12.14
C ARG A 153 2.48 8.32 -13.57
N LEU A 154 2.58 7.40 -14.51
CA LEU A 154 2.31 7.64 -15.92
C LEU A 154 1.01 6.93 -16.30
N GLY A 155 0.23 7.57 -17.15
CA GLY A 155 -1.02 7.02 -17.64
C GLY A 155 -1.69 7.95 -18.63
N GLU A 156 -2.71 7.42 -19.30
CA GLU A 156 -3.59 8.20 -20.15
C GLU A 156 -4.83 8.62 -19.36
N VAL A 157 -5.30 9.84 -19.59
CA VAL A 157 -6.50 10.38 -18.96
C VAL A 157 -7.44 10.88 -20.05
N SER A 158 -8.71 10.49 -19.97
CA SER A 158 -9.75 10.99 -20.86
C SER A 158 -9.96 12.51 -20.69
N LYS A 159 -10.61 13.16 -21.67
CA LYS A 159 -10.91 14.61 -21.58
C LYS A 159 -11.71 14.96 -20.32
N ASP A 160 -12.69 14.13 -19.95
CA ASP A 160 -13.51 14.34 -18.76
C ASP A 160 -12.72 14.08 -17.48
N GLY A 161 -11.90 13.02 -17.46
CA GLY A 161 -10.99 12.74 -16.35
C GLY A 161 -10.00 13.89 -16.10
N ARG A 162 -9.50 14.52 -17.17
CA ARG A 162 -8.64 15.71 -17.09
C ARG A 162 -9.36 16.88 -16.44
N PHE A 163 -10.63 17.11 -16.77
CA PHE A 163 -11.42 18.17 -16.14
C PHE A 163 -11.62 17.93 -14.64
N ILE A 164 -11.91 16.68 -14.26
CA ILE A 164 -12.03 16.28 -12.85
C ILE A 164 -10.71 16.50 -12.11
N LEU A 165 -9.58 16.04 -12.67
CA LEU A 165 -8.26 16.27 -12.07
C LEU A 165 -7.96 17.77 -11.97
N LYS A 166 -8.31 18.55 -12.99
CA LYS A 166 -8.10 20.00 -13.00
C LYS A 166 -8.84 20.73 -11.90
N ASN A 167 -10.08 20.35 -11.63
CA ASN A 167 -10.86 20.97 -10.57
C ASN A 167 -10.41 20.54 -9.16
N ASN A 168 -9.58 19.49 -9.05
CA ASN A 168 -9.11 18.96 -7.78
C ASN A 168 -7.61 19.24 -7.52
N TYR A 169 -6.92 20.05 -8.33
CA TYR A 169 -5.50 20.37 -8.09
C TYR A 169 -5.23 20.99 -6.72
N GLU A 170 -6.16 21.81 -6.20
CA GLU A 170 -6.02 22.41 -4.86
C GLU A 170 -6.08 21.36 -3.74
N SER A 171 -6.73 20.22 -3.99
CA SER A 171 -6.97 19.16 -3.01
C SER A 171 -5.96 18.03 -3.07
N ILE A 172 -5.20 17.89 -4.17
CA ILE A 172 -4.22 16.82 -4.36
C ILE A 172 -2.81 17.44 -4.37
N PRO A 173 -1.90 17.05 -3.45
CA PRO A 173 -0.50 17.49 -3.47
C PRO A 173 0.27 16.74 -4.58
N SER A 174 -0.14 16.93 -5.82
CA SER A 174 0.45 16.31 -7.01
C SER A 174 0.55 17.33 -8.13
N LEU A 175 1.69 17.34 -8.81
CA LEU A 175 1.84 18.04 -10.08
C LEU A 175 1.50 17.07 -11.21
N ILE A 176 0.62 17.49 -12.11
CA ILE A 176 0.25 16.70 -13.28
C ILE A 176 0.84 17.40 -14.49
N ILE A 177 1.61 16.63 -15.26
CA ILE A 177 2.38 17.11 -16.40
C ILE A 177 1.76 16.47 -17.64
N HIS A 178 1.26 17.29 -18.56
CA HIS A 178 0.64 16.79 -19.78
C HIS A 178 1.69 16.71 -20.90
N LEU A 179 1.85 15.50 -21.44
CA LEU A 179 2.88 15.18 -22.42
C LEU A 179 2.20 14.67 -23.69
N LYS A 180 1.36 15.54 -24.27
CA LYS A 180 0.67 15.25 -25.53
C LYS A 180 1.45 15.89 -26.67
N GLU A 181 1.62 15.12 -27.74
CA GLU A 181 2.20 15.61 -28.99
C GLU A 181 1.42 16.85 -29.48
N ASN A 182 2.14 17.95 -29.73
CA ASN A 182 1.59 19.26 -30.10
C ASN A 182 0.70 19.93 -29.03
N ASP A 183 0.88 19.64 -27.74
CA ASP A 183 0.25 20.43 -26.67
C ASP A 183 0.85 21.85 -26.64
N PRO A 184 0.02 22.92 -26.69
CA PRO A 184 0.54 24.29 -26.59
C PRO A 184 1.29 24.57 -25.28
N ASP A 185 1.00 23.82 -24.22
CA ASP A 185 1.60 24.00 -22.89
C ASP A 185 2.82 23.08 -22.66
N ILE A 186 3.31 22.38 -23.70
CA ILE A 186 4.35 21.36 -23.55
C ILE A 186 5.67 21.91 -22.97
N GLU A 187 6.07 23.11 -23.36
CA GLU A 187 7.29 23.75 -22.86
C GLU A 187 7.16 24.16 -21.38
N ILE A 188 5.97 24.61 -20.96
CA ILE A 188 5.67 24.91 -19.56
C ILE A 188 5.74 23.62 -18.73
N ASN A 189 5.20 22.54 -19.26
CA ASN A 189 5.22 21.22 -18.63
C ASN A 189 6.64 20.66 -18.50
N LYS A 190 7.50 20.85 -19.52
CA LYS A 190 8.92 20.50 -19.47
C LYS A 190 9.67 21.33 -18.43
N GLN A 191 9.41 22.64 -18.37
CA GLN A 191 10.03 23.50 -17.37
C GLN A 191 9.63 23.07 -15.94
N ALA A 192 8.34 22.80 -15.71
CA ALA A 192 7.86 22.31 -14.43
C ALA A 192 8.53 20.98 -14.01
N LEU A 193 8.78 20.08 -14.97
CA LEU A 193 9.54 18.86 -14.72
C LEU A 193 11.01 19.16 -14.35
N GLY A 194 11.62 20.12 -15.03
CA GLY A 194 12.96 20.61 -14.70
C GLY A 194 13.04 21.18 -13.29
N ASP A 195 12.03 21.93 -12.87
CA ASP A 195 11.92 22.48 -11.52
C ASP A 195 11.81 21.38 -10.47
N ILE A 196 11.03 20.32 -10.74
CA ILE A 196 10.98 19.12 -9.85
C ILE A 196 12.36 18.51 -9.68
N TYR A 197 13.12 18.34 -10.76
CA TYR A 197 14.48 17.78 -10.69
C TYR A 197 15.41 18.64 -9.82
N ASN A 198 15.30 19.96 -9.95
CA ASN A 198 16.08 20.89 -9.13
C ASN A 198 15.66 20.84 -7.66
N ILE A 199 14.35 20.82 -7.38
CA ILE A 199 13.82 20.72 -6.02
C ILE A 199 14.27 19.43 -5.36
N ASP A 200 14.19 18.28 -6.05
CA ASP A 200 14.64 16.99 -5.51
C ASP A 200 16.13 17.02 -5.13
N LYS A 201 16.96 17.57 -6.02
CA LYS A 201 18.40 17.70 -5.83
C LYS A 201 18.75 18.62 -4.66
N GLU A 202 18.15 19.81 -4.59
CA GLU A 202 18.41 20.75 -3.50
C GLU A 202 17.87 20.23 -2.17
N THR A 203 16.73 19.54 -2.17
CA THR A 203 16.18 18.88 -0.97
C THR A 203 17.12 17.79 -0.45
N LYS A 204 17.67 16.97 -1.36
CA LYS A 204 18.67 15.96 -1.02
C LYS A 204 19.91 16.59 -0.39
N LYS A 205 20.45 17.62 -1.03
CA LYS A 205 21.63 18.33 -0.52
C LYS A 205 21.37 18.93 0.86
N LEU A 206 20.23 19.61 1.04
CA LEU A 206 19.83 20.17 2.33
C LEU A 206 19.72 19.08 3.41
N ARG A 207 19.17 17.92 3.05
CA ARG A 207 19.07 16.78 3.96
C ARG A 207 20.45 16.27 4.37
N ASP A 208 21.33 16.03 3.40
CA ASP A 208 22.70 15.55 3.64
C ASP A 208 23.50 16.53 4.51
N ASP A 209 23.35 17.84 4.27
CA ASP A 209 24.01 18.88 5.07
C ASP A 209 23.44 18.95 6.50
N THR A 210 22.12 18.80 6.64
CA THR A 210 21.46 18.74 7.96
C THR A 210 21.92 17.52 8.76
N ASP A 211 21.99 16.35 8.12
CA ASP A 211 22.42 15.12 8.77
C ASP A 211 23.89 15.22 9.23
N LYS A 212 24.78 15.82 8.42
CA LYS A 212 26.17 16.12 8.84
C LYS A 212 26.24 17.07 10.03
N ILE A 213 25.42 18.14 10.06
CA ILE A 213 25.38 19.07 11.19
C ILE A 213 24.95 18.32 12.45
N LEU A 214 23.90 17.49 12.37
CA LEU A 214 23.41 16.72 13.50
C LEU A 214 24.45 15.72 14.02
N GLU A 215 25.21 15.07 13.13
CA GLU A 215 26.31 14.19 13.52
C GLU A 215 27.44 14.95 14.22
N ASN A 216 27.85 16.10 13.68
CA ASN A 216 28.88 16.95 14.28
C ASN A 216 28.46 17.47 15.66
N GLU A 217 27.22 17.95 15.80
CA GLU A 217 26.68 18.42 17.08
C GLU A 217 26.62 17.29 18.12
N LYS A 218 26.18 16.09 17.73
CA LYS A 218 26.21 14.91 18.62
C LYS A 218 27.63 14.60 19.09
N ALA A 219 28.60 14.61 18.17
CA ALA A 219 29.99 14.35 18.51
C ALA A 219 30.56 15.44 19.45
N ASN A 220 30.23 16.71 19.20
CA ASN A 220 30.66 17.83 20.02
C ASN A 220 30.06 17.77 21.44
N VAL A 221 28.75 17.54 21.57
CA VAL A 221 28.08 17.40 22.87
C VAL A 221 28.68 16.25 23.67
N ASN A 222 28.95 15.11 23.04
CA ASN A 222 29.60 13.97 23.70
C ASN A 222 30.99 14.35 24.20
N LYS A 223 31.79 15.04 23.38
CA LYS A 223 33.13 15.49 23.76
C LYS A 223 33.09 16.46 24.95
N ILE A 224 32.25 17.50 24.87
CA ILE A 224 32.09 18.49 25.95
C ILE A 224 31.61 17.83 27.24
N SER A 225 30.69 16.86 27.14
CA SER A 225 30.19 16.13 28.31
C SER A 225 31.27 15.27 28.98
N ILE A 226 32.15 14.65 28.19
CA ILE A 226 33.33 13.93 28.71
C ILE A 226 34.30 14.92 29.38
N GLU A 227 34.62 16.03 28.73
CA GLU A 227 35.53 17.05 29.27
C GLU A 227 35.01 17.65 30.57
N LEU A 228 33.71 17.99 30.65
CA LEU A 228 33.06 18.50 31.87
C LEU A 228 33.10 17.48 33.01
N ASN A 229 32.84 16.20 32.73
CA ASN A 229 32.94 15.15 33.74
C ASN A 229 34.37 15.01 34.25
N GLU A 230 35.37 15.00 33.38
CA GLU A 230 36.77 14.95 33.78
C GLU A 230 37.19 16.17 34.62
N GLU A 231 36.73 17.36 34.26
CA GLU A 231 37.00 18.59 35.01
C GLU A 231 36.34 18.57 36.38
N TYR A 232 35.08 18.11 36.44
CA TYR A 232 34.36 17.94 37.70
C TYR A 232 35.08 16.95 38.61
N ASP A 233 35.46 15.77 38.10
CA ASP A 233 36.19 14.76 38.86
C ASP A 233 37.54 15.28 39.38
N LYS A 234 38.29 16.03 38.56
CA LYS A 234 39.55 16.67 38.98
C LYS A 234 39.31 17.69 40.10
N LYS A 235 38.27 18.51 39.97
CA LYS A 235 37.93 19.53 40.96
C LYS A 235 37.49 18.89 42.28
N THR A 236 36.62 17.88 42.24
CA THR A 236 36.19 17.14 43.43
C THR A 236 37.35 16.46 44.13
N LYS A 237 38.29 15.86 43.39
CA LYS A 237 39.53 15.30 43.96
C LYS A 237 40.40 16.37 44.61
N ASN A 238 40.61 17.51 43.95
CA ASN A 238 41.39 18.61 44.50
C ASN A 238 40.76 19.21 45.76
N ASP A 239 39.45 19.44 45.76
CA ASP A 239 38.73 19.99 46.91
C ASP A 239 38.73 18.99 48.08
N SER A 240 38.57 17.69 47.80
CA SER A 240 38.69 16.63 48.82
C SER A 240 40.10 16.57 49.42
N SER A 241 41.14 16.71 48.58
CA SER A 241 42.53 16.68 49.04
C SER A 241 42.85 17.88 49.94
N LYS A 242 42.41 19.08 49.54
CA LYS A 242 42.54 20.29 50.38
C LYS A 242 41.82 20.14 51.72
N LEU A 243 40.59 19.61 51.71
CA LEU A 243 39.84 19.36 52.94
C LEU A 243 40.59 18.39 53.86
N TYR A 244 41.17 17.33 53.29
CA TYR A 244 41.97 16.36 54.03
C TYR A 244 43.22 16.99 54.66
N ASP A 245 43.96 17.81 53.90
CA ASP A 245 45.13 18.54 54.38
C ASP A 245 44.77 19.54 55.48
N ASP A 246 43.64 20.24 55.36
CA ASP A 246 43.11 21.14 56.38
C ASP A 246 42.74 20.40 57.67
N ILE A 247 42.13 19.21 57.56
CA ILE A 247 41.81 18.36 58.73
C ILE A 247 43.10 17.89 59.41
N LEU A 248 44.09 17.44 58.64
CA LEU A 248 45.39 16.98 59.17
C LEU A 248 46.14 18.12 59.86
N SER A 249 46.16 19.31 59.27
CA SER A 249 46.83 20.47 59.87
C SER A 249 46.19 20.87 61.20
N LYS A 250 44.85 20.91 61.27
CA LYS A 250 44.10 21.15 62.51
C LYS A 250 44.36 20.07 63.57
N ALA A 251 44.35 18.79 63.16
CA ALA A 251 44.64 17.69 64.07
C ALA A 251 46.05 17.77 64.64
N ASN A 252 47.04 18.18 63.84
CA ASN A 252 48.42 18.38 64.30
C ASN A 252 48.54 19.54 65.30
N VAL A 253 47.82 20.65 65.09
CA VAL A 253 47.79 21.77 66.04
C VAL A 253 47.18 21.32 67.37
N GLU A 254 46.04 20.65 67.33
CA GLU A 254 45.41 20.11 68.55
C GLU A 254 46.30 19.09 69.25
N SER A 255 46.96 18.19 68.52
CA SER A 255 47.91 17.24 69.09
C SER A 255 49.05 17.94 69.85
N LYS A 256 49.60 19.03 69.28
CA LYS A 256 50.62 19.84 69.97
C LYS A 256 50.08 20.52 71.22
N ASN A 257 48.89 21.09 71.15
CA ASN A 257 48.25 21.74 72.30
C ASN A 257 48.03 20.73 73.44
N ILE A 258 47.58 19.51 73.10
CA ILE A 258 47.40 18.41 74.04
C ILE A 258 48.75 18.00 74.66
N GLU A 259 49.81 17.85 73.86
CA GLU A 259 51.15 17.53 74.36
C GLU A 259 51.70 18.61 75.31
N GLU A 260 51.50 19.90 74.97
CA GLU A 260 51.91 21.02 75.82
C GLU A 260 51.12 21.05 77.13
N PHE A 261 49.81 20.83 77.08
CA PHE A 261 48.97 20.71 78.26
C PHE A 261 49.42 19.56 79.18
N TYR A 262 49.71 18.38 78.62
CA TYR A 262 50.24 17.25 79.39
C TYR A 262 51.61 17.56 80.00
N LYS A 263 52.50 18.24 79.29
CA LYS A 263 53.80 18.68 79.84
C LYS A 263 53.63 19.67 80.99
N GLN A 264 52.71 20.63 80.87
CA GLN A 264 52.40 21.59 81.93
C GLN A 264 51.84 20.89 83.16
N GLN A 265 50.82 20.06 83.00
CA GLN A 265 50.24 19.26 84.09
C GLN A 265 51.28 18.38 84.78
N LYS A 266 52.16 17.73 84.03
CA LYS A 266 53.25 16.92 84.59
C LYS A 266 54.20 17.78 85.43
N SER A 267 54.62 18.95 84.92
CA SER A 267 55.47 19.89 85.66
C SER A 267 54.78 20.42 86.93
N GLU A 268 53.49 20.76 86.87
CA GLU A 268 52.71 21.18 88.04
C GLU A 268 52.58 20.07 89.08
N THR A 269 52.31 18.85 88.65
CA THR A 269 52.24 17.67 89.52
C THR A 269 53.60 17.41 90.16
N GLU A 270 54.71 17.53 89.42
CA GLU A 270 56.07 17.40 89.94
C GLU A 270 56.40 18.50 90.97
N LYS A 271 55.95 19.74 90.75
CA LYS A 271 56.09 20.84 91.72
C LYS A 271 55.30 20.57 92.99
N ILE A 272 54.02 20.24 92.88
CA ILE A 272 53.17 19.91 94.02
C ILE A 272 53.75 18.71 94.80
N TYR A 273 54.25 17.70 94.09
CA TYR A 273 54.92 16.55 94.70
C TYR A 273 56.17 16.98 95.47
N LYS A 274 57.05 17.82 94.89
CA LYS A 274 58.24 18.34 95.59
C LYS A 274 57.88 19.18 96.81
N ASP A 275 56.94 20.12 96.67
CA ASP A 275 56.55 21.05 97.74
C ASP A 275 55.86 20.33 98.91
N LYS A 276 55.01 19.34 98.60
CA LYS A 276 54.31 18.56 99.63
C LYS A 276 55.12 17.40 100.17
N LYS A 277 56.14 16.91 99.46
CA LYS A 277 57.01 15.81 99.94
C LYS A 277 57.64 16.16 101.28
N ASP A 278 58.19 17.36 101.41
CA ASP A 278 58.86 17.77 102.66
C ASP A 278 57.87 18.01 103.80
N SER A 279 56.67 18.52 103.50
CA SER A 279 55.58 18.70 104.46
C SER A 279 55.01 17.35 104.93
N ILE A 280 54.77 16.42 104.02
CA ILE A 280 54.25 15.08 104.34
C ILE A 280 55.29 14.28 105.12
N ILE A 281 56.58 14.37 104.75
CA ILE A 281 57.67 13.77 105.51
C ILE A 281 57.72 14.36 106.92
N LYS A 282 57.64 15.68 107.07
CA LYS A 282 57.60 16.33 108.40
C LYS A 282 56.36 15.95 109.22
N ASP A 283 55.16 15.93 108.64
CA ASP A 283 53.92 15.51 109.31
C ASP A 283 53.96 14.03 109.72
N PHE A 284 54.52 13.18 108.87
CA PHE A 284 54.72 11.76 109.15
C PHE A 284 55.69 11.56 110.32
N PHE A 285 56.83 12.26 110.31
CA PHE A 285 57.77 12.22 111.43
C PHE A 285 57.21 12.87 112.70
N GLN A 286 56.39 13.92 112.60
CA GLN A 286 55.71 14.51 113.77
C GLN A 286 54.64 13.60 114.37
N LYS A 287 53.93 12.80 113.56
CA LYS A 287 52.98 11.78 114.05
C LYS A 287 53.66 10.55 114.65
N ILE A 288 54.92 10.31 114.35
CA ILE A 288 55.72 9.20 114.93
C ILE A 288 56.41 9.62 116.24
N ILE A 289 56.62 10.93 116.46
CA ILE A 289 57.32 11.47 117.64
C ILE A 289 56.34 11.93 118.75
N LYS A 290 55.02 11.80 118.53
CA LYS A 290 53.98 11.91 119.57
C LYS A 290 53.49 10.52 119.96
#